data_AF-A0A1I0JH82-F1
#
_entry.id   AF-A0A1I0JH82-F1
#
_cell.length_a   1.000
_cell.length_b   1.000
_cell.length_c   1.000
_cell.angle_alpha   90.00
_cell.angle_beta   90.00
_cell.angle_gamma   90.00
#
_symmetry.space_group_name_H-M   'P 1'
#
loop_
_entity.id
_entity.type
_entity.pdbx_description
1 polymer ?
#
loop_
_entity_poly.entity_id
_entity_poly.type
_entity_poly.pdbx_seq_one_letter_code
_entity_poly.pdbx_strand_id
1 'polypeptide(L)'
;MLTADLARSRTTGDAIKPLFIDPTDENYRETAGELIALFDAHLGEPKGDLEDAIDELTVADTDYKIVQGLAKLLLDECEFEVMSPVEPREIRQTLFEKANERYPVVRQPTLGDDTQKIEVYSAVADELGISLEACYRGMYADLEENKRLVQIGTRTADQYAGAGEQSTTTTTLTGSSDGEYEHTDLTVDWLVTRYNLALAQAVLYDATEMRIRVWDHFGTVFSYVKLFGLMHRIYPIDSDGKRVERTDHADGYEAILDGPASLFSQSQKYGIRLANFLPALPLCDRWEMTATVLVDETAGETRQLRLDDTDGLDSHYSTGRRFDSDFEQTLAQKWERATTDWELLRENDVFDLGDEVMIPDFAIEHPDGRRAILEIIGFWTPEYLESKLKKIRQADAENLLVAVSEQLDCSNDDFGETSERVLWFKTGIHVYDLVELAEEYSI
;
A
#
# COMPACT_ATOMS: atom_id res chain seq x y z
N MET A 1 -1.20 2.72 8.14
CA MET A 1 -1.65 1.56 8.96
C MET A 1 -1.01 1.58 10.36
N LEU A 2 -1.67 1.09 11.41
CA LEU A 2 -1.08 1.05 12.76
C LEU A 2 0.15 0.13 12.84
N THR A 3 1.13 0.47 13.66
CA THR A 3 2.26 -0.42 13.96
C THR A 3 1.85 -1.47 15.00
N ALA A 4 2.58 -2.60 15.07
CA ALA A 4 2.23 -3.72 15.94
C ALA A 4 2.21 -3.37 17.43
N ASP A 5 3.04 -2.41 17.87
CA ASP A 5 3.10 -1.92 19.25
C ASP A 5 1.87 -1.08 19.65
N LEU A 6 1.25 -0.41 18.67
CA LEU A 6 0.00 0.33 18.82
C LEU A 6 -1.25 -0.58 18.67
N ALA A 7 -1.07 -1.83 18.24
CA ALA A 7 -2.17 -2.78 18.15
C ALA A 7 -2.80 -3.05 19.53
N ARG A 8 -4.12 -3.06 19.55
CA ARG A 8 -4.96 -3.38 20.72
C ARG A 8 -5.88 -4.52 20.33
N SER A 9 -5.64 -5.68 20.93
CA SER A 9 -6.47 -6.86 20.72
C SER A 9 -6.65 -7.63 22.03
N ARG A 10 -7.70 -8.43 22.08
CA ARG A 10 -7.96 -9.37 23.17
C ARG A 10 -7.97 -10.78 22.61
N THR A 11 -7.16 -11.64 23.22
CA THR A 11 -7.14 -13.08 22.92
C THR A 11 -8.00 -13.81 23.94
N THR A 12 -8.91 -14.68 23.48
CA THR A 12 -9.76 -15.51 24.34
C THR A 12 -9.93 -16.89 23.71
N GLY A 13 -9.38 -17.92 24.37
CA GLY A 13 -9.26 -19.24 23.76
C GLY A 13 -8.50 -19.15 22.45
N ASP A 14 -9.09 -19.68 21.37
CA ASP A 14 -8.51 -19.69 20.03
C ASP A 14 -8.81 -18.43 19.21
N ALA A 15 -9.56 -17.45 19.76
CA ALA A 15 -9.94 -16.24 19.04
C ALA A 15 -9.08 -15.04 19.43
N ILE A 16 -8.73 -14.21 18.45
CA ILE A 16 -8.17 -12.87 18.65
C ILE A 16 -9.17 -11.83 18.11
N LYS A 17 -9.48 -10.80 18.92
CA LYS A 17 -10.41 -9.75 18.55
C LYS A 17 -9.76 -8.38 18.72
N PRO A 18 -9.74 -7.52 17.69
CA PRO A 18 -9.37 -6.12 17.83
C PRO A 18 -10.27 -5.43 18.87
N LEU A 19 -9.69 -4.51 19.64
CA LEU A 19 -10.43 -3.68 20.58
C LEU A 19 -10.85 -2.38 19.89
N PHE A 20 -11.85 -2.49 19.01
CA PHE A 20 -12.41 -1.35 18.29
C PHE A 20 -12.95 -0.28 19.25
N ILE A 21 -12.90 0.96 18.79
CA ILE A 21 -13.53 2.11 19.44
C ILE A 21 -14.91 2.34 18.82
N ASP A 22 -15.83 2.91 19.60
CA ASP A 22 -17.11 3.39 19.08
C ASP A 22 -16.88 4.71 18.34
N PRO A 23 -17.13 4.79 17.02
CA PRO A 23 -16.90 6.02 16.25
C PRO A 23 -17.79 7.20 16.66
N THR A 24 -18.84 6.93 17.44
CA THR A 24 -19.78 7.94 17.94
C THR A 24 -19.44 8.45 19.34
N ASP A 25 -18.45 7.87 20.02
CA ASP A 25 -18.00 8.32 21.35
C ASP A 25 -17.44 9.75 21.28
N GLU A 26 -18.03 10.67 22.04
CA GLU A 26 -17.67 12.09 22.03
C GLU A 26 -16.21 12.32 22.45
N ASN A 27 -15.65 11.51 23.36
CA ASN A 27 -14.27 11.71 23.82
C ASN A 27 -13.28 11.42 22.69
N TYR A 28 -13.43 10.30 21.97
CA TYR A 28 -12.54 9.96 20.86
C TYR A 28 -12.68 10.95 19.70
N ARG A 29 -13.89 11.48 19.47
CA ARG A 29 -14.12 12.51 18.45
C ARG A 29 -13.50 13.85 18.84
N GLU A 30 -13.53 14.23 20.11
CA GLU A 30 -12.84 15.40 20.64
C GLU A 30 -11.34 15.26 20.48
N THR A 31 -10.75 14.15 20.94
CA THR A 31 -9.31 13.84 20.77
C THR A 31 -8.89 13.87 19.30
N ALA A 32 -9.67 13.27 18.41
CA ALA A 32 -9.40 13.29 16.97
C ALA A 32 -9.44 14.72 16.41
N GLY A 33 -10.38 15.55 16.85
CA GLY A 33 -10.47 16.96 16.48
C GLY A 33 -9.28 17.79 16.98
N GLU A 34 -8.86 17.57 18.23
CA GLU A 34 -7.67 18.20 18.81
C GLU A 34 -6.40 17.81 18.05
N LEU A 35 -6.23 16.53 17.70
CA LEU A 35 -5.11 16.06 16.89
C LEU A 35 -5.11 16.69 15.50
N ILE A 36 -6.24 16.73 14.79
CA ILE A 36 -6.30 17.37 13.46
C ILE A 36 -5.90 18.85 13.56
N ALA A 37 -6.43 19.57 14.55
CA ALA A 37 -6.08 20.97 14.78
C ALA A 37 -4.60 21.16 15.17
N LEU A 38 -4.03 20.23 15.92
CA LEU A 38 -2.62 20.23 16.29
C LEU A 38 -1.73 20.13 15.05
N PHE A 39 -2.01 19.18 14.15
CA PHE A 39 -1.25 19.01 12.92
C PHE A 39 -1.38 20.24 12.00
N ASP A 40 -2.58 20.81 11.87
CA ASP A 40 -2.81 22.02 11.09
C ASP A 40 -1.99 23.21 11.62
N ALA A 41 -1.87 23.34 12.94
CA ALA A 41 -1.07 24.37 13.58
C ALA A 41 0.45 24.19 13.38
N HIS A 42 0.90 22.98 13.06
CA HIS A 42 2.31 22.64 12.81
C HIS A 42 2.68 22.60 11.32
N LEU A 43 1.77 23.02 10.42
CA LEU A 43 2.13 23.19 9.01
C LEU A 43 3.30 24.17 8.86
N GLY A 44 4.38 23.67 8.27
CA GLY A 44 5.65 24.40 8.12
C GLY A 44 6.62 24.22 9.29
N GLU A 45 6.23 23.62 10.41
CA GLU A 45 7.09 23.42 11.59
C GLU A 45 7.90 22.11 11.53
N PRO A 46 8.98 21.98 12.33
CA PRO A 46 9.78 20.75 12.43
C PRO A 46 8.95 19.54 12.90
N LYS A 47 9.29 18.36 12.37
CA LYS A 47 8.68 17.09 12.77
C LYS A 47 8.84 16.79 14.26
N GLY A 48 10.00 17.11 14.85
CA GLY A 48 10.26 16.89 16.27
C GLY A 48 9.34 17.70 17.17
N ASP A 49 9.05 18.96 16.81
CA ASP A 49 8.13 19.82 17.58
C ASP A 49 6.70 19.25 17.54
N LEU A 50 6.28 18.70 16.40
CA LEU A 50 5.00 18.01 16.26
C LEU A 50 4.95 16.71 17.08
N GLU A 51 6.00 15.89 17.03
CA GLU A 51 6.11 14.65 17.81
C GLU A 51 6.08 14.93 19.32
N ASP A 52 6.82 15.95 19.79
CA ASP A 52 6.80 16.39 21.18
C ASP A 52 5.39 16.86 21.61
N ALA A 53 4.70 17.61 20.75
CA ALA A 53 3.34 18.07 21.05
C ALA A 53 2.31 16.92 21.09
N ILE A 54 2.47 15.89 20.26
CA ILE A 54 1.66 14.66 20.30
C ILE A 54 1.90 13.92 21.62
N ASP A 55 3.16 13.81 22.05
CA ASP A 55 3.52 13.16 23.32
C ASP A 55 2.95 13.92 24.53
N GLU A 56 2.99 15.24 24.53
CA GLU A 56 2.37 16.07 25.57
C GLU A 56 0.85 15.83 25.67
N LEU A 57 0.15 15.75 24.53
CA LEU A 57 -1.29 15.43 24.49
C LEU A 57 -1.57 14.01 25.03
N THR A 58 -0.67 13.08 24.74
CA THR A 58 -0.79 11.66 25.12
C THR A 58 -0.67 11.46 26.65
N VAL A 59 0.18 12.23 27.33
CA VAL A 59 0.41 12.12 28.78
C VAL A 59 -0.85 12.47 29.60
N ALA A 60 -1.76 13.26 29.04
CA ALA A 60 -3.00 13.67 29.69
C ALA A 60 -4.11 12.60 29.67
N ASP A 61 -3.97 11.55 28.84
CA ASP A 61 -5.03 10.58 28.57
C ASP A 61 -4.71 9.16 29.12
N THR A 62 -5.73 8.46 29.59
CA THR A 62 -5.62 7.07 30.07
C THR A 62 -5.50 6.09 28.90
N ASP A 63 -5.97 6.45 27.70
CA ASP A 63 -5.94 5.63 26.49
C ASP A 63 -4.84 6.05 25.51
N TYR A 64 -3.61 6.23 26.02
CA TYR A 64 -2.45 6.69 25.25
C TYR A 64 -2.25 6.00 23.88
N LYS A 65 -2.53 4.68 23.79
CA LYS A 65 -2.42 3.91 22.53
C LYS A 65 -3.41 4.35 21.46
N ILE A 66 -4.58 4.85 21.85
CA ILE A 66 -5.58 5.36 20.92
C ILE A 66 -5.08 6.69 20.36
N VAL A 67 -4.69 7.63 21.23
CA VAL A 67 -4.14 8.93 20.83
C VAL A 67 -2.96 8.76 19.87
N GLN A 68 -1.97 7.94 20.26
CA GLN A 68 -0.80 7.64 19.44
C GLN A 68 -1.17 6.94 18.13
N GLY A 69 -2.17 6.05 18.14
CA GLY A 69 -2.64 5.41 16.92
C GLY A 69 -3.34 6.38 15.96
N LEU A 70 -4.17 7.29 16.45
CA LEU A 70 -4.80 8.34 15.65
C LEU A 70 -3.75 9.30 15.09
N ALA A 71 -2.82 9.77 15.93
CA ALA A 71 -1.72 10.64 15.51
C ALA A 71 -0.85 9.97 14.44
N LYS A 72 -0.56 8.67 14.61
CA LYS A 72 0.19 7.88 13.63
C LYS A 72 -0.54 7.77 12.29
N LEU A 73 -1.87 7.71 12.27
CA LEU A 73 -2.63 7.74 11.01
C LEU A 73 -2.53 9.09 10.32
N LEU A 74 -2.54 10.20 11.06
CA LEU A 74 -2.30 11.53 10.50
C LEU A 74 -0.86 11.71 10.00
N LEU A 75 0.13 11.16 10.70
CA LEU A 75 1.54 11.17 10.27
C LEU A 75 1.75 10.41 8.95
N ASP A 76 1.02 9.31 8.73
CA ASP A 76 1.07 8.59 7.44
C ASP A 76 0.56 9.47 6.27
N GLU A 77 -0.26 10.48 6.54
CA GLU A 77 -0.83 11.43 5.57
C GLU A 77 -0.01 12.74 5.43
N CYS A 78 1.18 12.78 6.03
CA CYS A 78 2.05 13.96 6.06
C CYS A 78 3.24 13.81 5.12
N GLU A 79 3.60 14.89 4.43
CA GLU A 79 4.86 14.99 3.68
C GLU A 79 5.85 15.89 4.43
N PHE A 80 7.08 15.40 4.59
CA PHE A 80 8.16 16.10 5.29
C PHE A 80 9.35 16.32 4.37
N GLU A 81 9.82 17.57 4.28
CA GLU A 81 10.94 17.93 3.41
C GLU A 81 12.13 18.51 4.19
N VAL A 82 13.31 18.33 3.61
CA VAL A 82 14.55 18.95 4.08
C VAL A 82 14.60 20.40 3.61
N MET A 83 14.42 21.34 4.55
CA MET A 83 14.40 22.77 4.25
C MET A 83 15.75 23.42 4.50
N SER A 84 16.59 23.44 3.46
CA SER A 84 17.88 24.12 3.49
C SER A 84 18.25 24.69 2.11
N PRO A 85 18.76 25.94 2.02
CA PRO A 85 19.18 26.53 0.73
C PRO A 85 20.44 25.88 0.14
N VAL A 86 21.22 25.19 0.97
CA VAL A 86 22.45 24.48 0.62
C VAL A 86 22.37 23.10 1.26
N GLU A 87 22.97 22.09 0.63
CA GLU A 87 23.02 20.73 1.16
C GLU A 87 23.53 20.74 2.62
N PRO A 88 22.77 20.23 3.61
CA PRO A 88 23.15 20.27 5.03
C PRO A 88 24.56 19.73 5.31
N ARG A 89 24.98 18.72 4.54
CA ARG A 89 26.33 18.17 4.63
C ARG A 89 27.42 19.18 4.27
N GLU A 90 27.19 20.00 3.25
CA GLU A 90 28.13 21.04 2.81
C GLU A 90 28.25 22.14 3.87
N ILE A 91 27.11 22.58 4.45
CA ILE A 91 27.09 23.53 5.57
C ILE A 91 27.95 23.01 6.74
N ARG A 92 27.74 21.76 7.15
CA ARG A 92 28.51 21.14 8.24
C ARG A 92 29.99 21.05 7.94
N GLN A 93 30.35 20.64 6.72
CA GLN A 93 31.75 20.50 6.32
C GLN A 93 32.47 21.85 6.40
N THR A 94 31.94 22.88 5.75
CA THR A 94 32.54 24.23 5.73
C THR A 94 32.61 24.82 7.13
N LEU A 95 31.55 24.63 7.95
CA LEU A 95 31.54 25.09 9.34
C LEU A 95 32.63 24.43 10.18
N PHE A 96 32.77 23.10 10.11
CA PHE A 96 33.74 22.38 10.92
C PHE A 96 35.18 22.60 10.46
N GLU A 97 35.42 22.75 9.16
CA GLU A 97 36.72 23.16 8.61
C GLU A 97 37.13 24.54 9.13
N LYS A 98 36.24 25.54 9.01
CA LYS A 98 36.43 26.90 9.57
C LYS A 98 36.62 26.92 11.08
N ALA A 99 35.86 26.10 11.81
CA ALA A 99 35.99 26.00 13.26
C ALA A 99 37.35 25.41 13.67
N ASN A 100 37.86 24.44 12.90
CA ASN A 100 39.17 23.83 13.15
C ASN A 100 40.33 24.81 12.92
N GLU A 101 40.22 25.72 11.95
CA GLU A 101 41.20 26.80 11.74
C GLU A 101 41.30 27.76 12.94
N ARG A 102 40.27 27.84 13.78
CA ARG A 102 40.15 28.77 14.92
C ARG A 102 40.26 28.10 16.30
N TYR A 103 40.81 26.88 16.39
CA TYR A 103 40.83 26.07 17.62
C TYR A 103 41.60 26.72 18.81
N PRO A 104 41.14 26.60 20.09
CA PRO A 104 39.98 25.83 20.59
C PRO A 104 38.76 26.70 20.89
N VAL A 105 37.58 26.26 20.47
CA VAL A 105 36.29 26.71 21.04
C VAL A 105 36.16 26.08 22.44
N VAL A 106 36.69 26.74 23.48
CA VAL A 106 37.02 26.10 24.77
C VAL A 106 35.79 25.75 25.63
N ARG A 107 35.89 24.63 26.35
CA ARG A 107 34.97 24.10 27.38
C ARG A 107 34.78 24.97 28.64
N GLN A 108 35.31 26.19 28.70
CA GLN A 108 35.12 27.14 29.81
C GLN A 108 35.01 28.56 29.24
N PRO A 109 33.83 29.20 29.30
CA PRO A 109 33.62 30.51 28.69
C PRO A 109 34.34 31.60 29.50
N THR A 110 35.25 32.34 28.86
CA THR A 110 35.61 33.68 29.32
C THR A 110 34.69 34.71 28.63
N LEU A 111 34.49 35.89 29.24
CA LEU A 111 33.52 36.92 28.78
C LEU A 111 33.65 37.37 27.29
N GLY A 112 34.70 36.96 26.57
CA GLY A 112 34.93 37.25 25.14
C GLY A 112 34.76 36.04 24.20
N ASP A 113 34.41 34.85 24.71
CA ASP A 113 34.26 33.61 23.91
C ASP A 113 32.87 33.47 23.26
N ASP A 114 31.87 34.25 23.69
CA ASP A 114 30.49 34.12 23.18
C ASP A 114 30.33 34.61 21.72
N THR A 115 31.22 35.48 21.22
CA THR A 115 31.16 35.98 19.84
C THR A 115 31.88 35.10 18.82
N GLN A 116 32.82 34.24 19.23
CA GLN A 116 33.60 33.40 18.30
C GLN A 116 32.71 32.44 17.50
N LYS A 117 31.67 31.90 18.13
CA LYS A 117 30.70 31.03 17.44
C LYS A 117 29.97 31.80 16.34
N ILE A 118 29.46 32.99 16.66
CA ILE A 118 28.75 33.85 15.70
C ILE A 118 29.67 34.25 14.55
N GLU A 119 30.94 34.56 14.82
CA GLU A 119 31.93 34.89 13.78
C GLU A 119 32.27 33.71 12.85
N VAL A 120 32.25 32.47 13.35
CA VAL A 120 32.45 31.28 12.51
C VAL A 120 31.22 31.03 11.65
N TYR A 121 30.02 31.07 12.23
CA TYR A 121 28.77 30.91 11.47
C TYR A 121 28.58 32.02 10.43
N SER A 122 28.88 33.28 10.77
CA SER A 122 28.78 34.40 9.82
C SER A 122 29.73 34.22 8.64
N ALA A 123 30.98 33.84 8.89
CA ALA A 123 31.96 33.61 7.83
C ALA A 123 31.55 32.48 6.88
N VAL A 124 30.93 31.42 7.43
CA VAL A 124 30.44 30.27 6.64
C VAL A 124 29.19 30.64 5.86
N ALA A 125 28.26 31.38 6.47
CA ALA A 125 27.08 31.90 5.79
C ALA A 125 27.46 32.82 4.61
N ASP A 126 28.44 33.71 4.82
CA ASP A 126 28.98 34.59 3.77
C ASP A 126 29.67 33.78 2.65
N GLU A 127 30.44 32.74 3.01
CA GLU A 127 31.13 31.86 2.05
C GLU A 127 30.14 31.06 1.17
N LEU A 128 29.05 30.58 1.78
CA LEU A 128 28.01 29.82 1.10
C LEU A 128 26.93 30.70 0.44
N GLY A 129 26.99 32.03 0.62
CA GLY A 129 26.05 32.98 0.03
C GLY A 129 24.63 32.89 0.61
N ILE A 130 24.49 32.46 1.87
CA ILE A 130 23.21 32.27 2.56
C ILE A 130 23.12 33.16 3.80
N SER A 131 21.91 33.33 4.35
CA SER A 131 21.76 34.07 5.60
C SER A 131 22.33 33.28 6.78
N LEU A 132 22.77 33.98 7.84
CA LEU A 132 23.23 33.37 9.08
C LEU A 132 22.18 32.41 9.67
N GLU A 133 20.92 32.82 9.63
CA GLU A 133 19.79 32.01 10.09
C GLU A 133 19.63 30.73 9.25
N ALA A 134 19.72 30.84 7.93
CA ALA A 134 19.61 29.69 7.04
C ALA A 134 20.82 28.74 7.18
N CYS A 135 22.01 29.28 7.44
CA CYS A 135 23.19 28.47 7.77
C CYS A 135 22.99 27.71 9.08
N TYR A 136 22.42 28.35 10.11
CA TYR A 136 22.19 27.72 11.41
C TYR A 136 21.11 26.64 11.33
N ARG A 137 19.94 26.96 10.75
CA ARG A 137 18.83 26.00 10.59
C ARG A 137 19.16 24.89 9.59
N GLY A 138 19.84 25.23 8.50
CA GLY A 138 20.16 24.29 7.41
C GLY A 138 21.20 23.22 7.80
N MET A 139 22.02 23.46 8.81
CA MET A 139 23.11 22.56 9.23
C MET A 139 22.65 21.13 9.56
N TYR A 140 21.46 20.98 10.15
CA TYR A 140 20.90 19.70 10.56
C TYR A 140 19.48 19.49 10.02
N ALA A 141 19.10 20.22 8.97
CA ALA A 141 17.78 20.11 8.35
C ALA A 141 17.50 18.72 7.74
N ASP A 142 18.54 17.91 7.52
CA ASP A 142 18.46 16.54 7.03
C ASP A 142 18.15 15.50 8.13
N LEU A 143 18.25 15.86 9.42
CA LEU A 143 17.82 14.99 10.51
C LEU A 143 16.30 14.87 10.50
N GLU A 144 15.78 13.67 10.78
CA GLU A 144 14.35 13.35 10.70
C GLU A 144 13.49 14.33 11.52
N GLU A 145 13.91 14.63 12.76
CA GLU A 145 13.25 15.58 13.67
C GLU A 145 13.22 17.03 13.12
N ASN A 146 14.15 17.41 12.25
CA ASN A 146 14.28 18.77 11.73
C ASN A 146 13.63 18.97 10.35
N LYS A 147 13.19 17.88 9.70
CA LYS A 147 12.40 17.97 8.47
C LYS A 147 11.11 18.73 8.75
N ARG A 148 10.67 19.57 7.83
CA ARG A 148 9.48 20.41 8.00
C ARG A 148 8.27 19.74 7.39
N LEU A 149 7.14 19.81 8.09
CA LEU A 149 5.86 19.39 7.56
C LEU A 149 5.43 20.34 6.44
N VAL A 150 5.41 19.88 5.19
CA VAL A 150 5.07 20.72 4.03
C VAL A 150 3.63 20.53 3.57
N GLN A 151 3.08 19.33 3.77
CA GLN A 151 1.73 18.96 3.37
C GLN A 151 1.11 17.98 4.36
N ILE A 152 -0.20 18.10 4.57
CA ILE A 152 -1.03 17.14 5.27
C ILE A 152 -2.36 16.93 4.54
N GLY A 153 -2.59 15.70 4.05
CA GLY A 153 -3.71 15.41 3.14
C GLY A 153 -3.67 16.32 1.91
N THR A 154 -4.75 17.08 1.64
CA THR A 154 -4.80 18.08 0.55
C THR A 154 -4.22 19.45 0.89
N ARG A 155 -3.82 19.69 2.14
CA ARG A 155 -3.44 21.03 2.63
C ARG A 155 -1.94 21.20 2.60
N THR A 156 -1.46 22.26 1.93
CA THR A 156 -0.04 22.61 1.84
C THR A 156 0.26 23.87 2.65
N ALA A 157 1.44 23.98 3.26
CA ALA A 157 1.82 25.21 3.96
C ALA A 157 1.86 26.40 2.97
N ASP A 158 1.46 27.60 3.42
CA ASP A 158 1.26 28.80 2.57
C ASP A 158 2.46 29.12 1.67
N GLN A 159 3.67 28.83 2.13
CA GLN A 159 4.91 29.06 1.39
C GLN A 159 5.13 28.10 0.19
N TYR A 160 4.32 27.05 0.06
CA TYR A 160 4.39 26.04 -1.02
C TYR A 160 3.18 26.07 -1.97
N ALA A 161 2.10 26.78 -1.62
CA ALA A 161 0.87 26.85 -2.43
C ALA A 161 1.09 27.42 -3.86
N GLY A 162 2.25 28.00 -4.16
CA GLY A 162 2.63 28.54 -5.47
C GLY A 162 3.57 27.67 -6.32
N ALA A 163 4.00 26.50 -5.85
CA ALA A 163 5.03 25.66 -6.48
C ALA A 163 4.51 24.38 -7.17
N GLY A 164 3.19 24.28 -7.39
CA GLY A 164 2.48 23.04 -7.75
C GLY A 164 2.71 22.43 -9.15
N GLU A 165 3.90 22.52 -9.74
CA GLU A 165 4.18 21.79 -11.00
C GLU A 165 5.51 21.01 -11.05
N GLN A 166 6.40 21.07 -10.04
CA GLN A 166 7.71 20.43 -10.15
C GLN A 166 8.27 19.87 -8.82
N SER A 167 7.72 18.74 -8.35
CA SER A 167 8.49 17.84 -7.48
C SER A 167 8.44 16.42 -8.05
N THR A 168 9.54 16.03 -8.68
CA THR A 168 9.79 14.67 -9.16
C THR A 168 10.57 13.90 -8.10
N THR A 169 9.88 13.12 -7.27
CA THR A 169 10.53 12.25 -6.29
C THR A 169 10.74 10.87 -6.91
N THR A 170 12.01 10.51 -7.12
CA THR A 170 12.44 9.22 -7.66
C THR A 170 12.42 8.18 -6.54
N THR A 171 11.46 7.26 -6.56
CA THR A 171 11.53 6.01 -5.78
C THR A 171 11.40 4.82 -6.72
N THR A 172 12.46 4.02 -6.76
CA THR A 172 12.57 2.82 -7.58
C THR A 172 11.66 1.68 -7.09
N LEU A 173 10.88 1.14 -8.02
CA LEU A 173 10.39 -0.24 -8.11
C LEU A 173 9.55 -0.83 -6.96
N THR A 174 8.50 -0.11 -6.57
CA THR A 174 7.15 -0.67 -6.39
C THR A 174 6.19 0.47 -6.76
N GLY A 175 5.37 0.28 -7.79
CA GLY A 175 4.56 1.34 -8.41
C GLY A 175 3.75 2.13 -7.37
N SER A 176 4.10 3.40 -7.19
CA SER A 176 3.31 4.37 -6.46
C SER A 176 2.31 4.96 -7.47
N SER A 177 1.05 4.56 -7.31
CA SER A 177 -0.11 5.22 -7.93
C SER A 177 -0.79 6.13 -6.89
N ASP A 178 -0.01 6.70 -5.97
CA ASP A 178 -0.51 7.41 -4.78
C ASP A 178 -1.01 8.84 -5.08
N GLY A 179 -1.07 9.27 -6.34
CA GLY A 179 -1.21 10.68 -6.68
C GLY A 179 -2.62 11.23 -6.95
N GLU A 180 -3.63 10.41 -7.27
CA GLU A 180 -4.86 10.97 -7.87
C GLU A 180 -6.22 10.56 -7.26
N TYR A 181 -6.31 9.69 -6.26
CA TYR A 181 -7.60 9.05 -5.95
C TYR A 181 -7.96 8.85 -4.47
N GLU A 182 -7.40 9.63 -3.54
CA GLU A 182 -7.82 9.59 -2.13
C GLU A 182 -8.66 10.81 -1.75
N HIS A 183 -9.78 10.56 -1.09
CA HIS A 183 -10.66 11.56 -0.51
C HIS A 183 -9.94 12.21 0.68
N THR A 184 -9.08 13.21 0.43
CA THR A 184 -8.10 13.75 1.39
C THR A 184 -8.65 14.87 2.27
N ASP A 185 -9.93 14.77 2.65
CA ASP A 185 -10.48 15.59 3.73
C ASP A 185 -10.28 14.84 5.04
N LEU A 186 -9.22 15.20 5.77
CA LEU A 186 -8.86 14.63 7.07
C LEU A 186 -9.86 15.08 8.14
N THR A 187 -11.06 14.50 8.10
CA THR A 187 -12.14 14.79 9.03
C THR A 187 -12.01 13.94 10.29
N VAL A 188 -12.65 14.39 11.38
CA VAL A 188 -12.79 13.60 12.61
C VAL A 188 -13.43 12.24 12.34
N ASP A 189 -14.44 12.22 11.47
CA ASP A 189 -15.19 11.01 11.13
C ASP A 189 -14.32 10.00 10.38
N TRP A 190 -13.55 10.48 9.39
CA TRP A 190 -12.55 9.68 8.71
C TRP A 190 -11.53 9.10 9.69
N LEU A 191 -10.95 9.91 10.57
CA LEU A 191 -9.84 9.49 11.43
C LEU A 191 -10.27 8.40 12.43
N VAL A 192 -11.43 8.58 13.07
CA VAL A 192 -11.95 7.63 14.05
C VAL A 192 -12.38 6.33 13.38
N THR A 193 -12.98 6.39 12.19
CA THR A 193 -13.41 5.19 11.45
C THR A 193 -12.20 4.44 10.87
N ARG A 194 -11.22 5.18 10.31
CA ARG A 194 -9.96 4.67 9.79
C ARG A 194 -9.14 3.94 10.86
N TYR A 195 -9.22 4.39 12.12
CA TYR A 195 -8.56 3.74 13.26
C TYR A 195 -9.00 2.28 13.44
N ASN A 196 -10.29 1.98 13.41
CA ASN A 196 -10.78 0.60 13.56
C ASN A 196 -10.26 -0.31 12.45
N LEU A 197 -10.33 0.15 11.21
CA LEU A 197 -9.75 -0.58 10.08
C LEU A 197 -8.24 -0.78 10.28
N ALA A 198 -7.50 0.28 10.64
CA ALA A 198 -6.06 0.20 10.88
C ALA A 198 -5.68 -0.75 12.03
N LEU A 199 -6.54 -0.84 13.05
CA LEU A 199 -6.39 -1.76 14.17
C LEU A 199 -6.55 -3.22 13.72
N ALA A 200 -7.56 -3.50 12.91
CA ALA A 200 -7.74 -4.82 12.30
C ALA A 200 -6.56 -5.20 11.39
N GLN A 201 -6.07 -4.25 10.58
CA GLN A 201 -4.87 -4.43 9.74
C GLN A 201 -3.64 -4.80 10.58
N ALA A 202 -3.40 -4.12 11.71
CA ALA A 202 -2.24 -4.39 12.56
C ALA A 202 -2.27 -5.81 13.18
N VAL A 203 -3.44 -6.37 13.46
CA VAL A 203 -3.58 -7.76 13.94
C VAL A 203 -3.24 -8.78 12.85
N LEU A 204 -3.32 -8.40 11.57
CA LEU A 204 -3.04 -9.28 10.43
C LEU A 204 -1.56 -9.35 10.03
N TYR A 205 -0.66 -8.58 10.66
CA TYR A 205 0.76 -8.57 10.28
C TYR A 205 1.44 -9.93 10.42
N ASP A 206 1.00 -10.75 11.37
CA ASP A 206 1.47 -12.12 11.57
C ASP A 206 0.45 -13.16 11.06
N ALA A 207 -0.47 -12.76 10.17
CA ALA A 207 -1.40 -13.67 9.52
C ALA A 207 -0.69 -14.54 8.47
N THR A 208 -1.00 -15.83 8.48
CA THR A 208 -0.47 -16.81 7.53
C THR A 208 -1.51 -17.19 6.48
N GLU A 209 -2.75 -17.40 6.89
CA GLU A 209 -3.87 -17.69 5.98
C GLU A 209 -4.99 -16.69 6.21
N MET A 210 -5.63 -16.25 5.13
CA MET A 210 -6.88 -15.51 5.18
C MET A 210 -7.90 -16.18 4.27
N ARG A 211 -9.07 -16.52 4.80
CA ARG A 211 -10.22 -16.98 4.04
C ARG A 211 -11.26 -15.88 4.01
N ILE A 212 -11.74 -15.55 2.82
CA ILE A 212 -12.79 -14.55 2.62
C ILE A 212 -13.99 -15.15 1.90
N ARG A 213 -15.16 -14.58 2.14
CA ARG A 213 -16.38 -14.83 1.37
C ARG A 213 -17.03 -13.51 1.03
N VAL A 214 -17.42 -13.37 -0.23
CA VAL A 214 -18.05 -12.17 -0.77
C VAL A 214 -19.22 -12.58 -1.66
N TRP A 215 -20.35 -11.88 -1.55
CA TRP A 215 -21.57 -12.18 -2.33
C TRP A 215 -21.86 -11.12 -3.38
N ASP A 216 -21.30 -9.95 -3.21
CA ASP A 216 -21.44 -8.79 -4.09
C ASP A 216 -20.08 -8.16 -4.32
N HIS A 217 -19.96 -7.30 -5.33
CA HIS A 217 -18.73 -6.57 -5.68
C HIS A 217 -17.44 -7.43 -5.76
N PHE A 218 -17.58 -8.73 -6.00
CA PHE A 218 -16.46 -9.69 -5.98
C PHE A 218 -15.38 -9.37 -7.02
N GLY A 219 -15.76 -8.82 -8.19
CA GLY A 219 -14.80 -8.36 -9.20
C GLY A 219 -13.84 -7.31 -8.64
N THR A 220 -14.35 -6.33 -7.88
CA THR A 220 -13.54 -5.31 -7.19
C THR A 220 -12.63 -5.95 -6.14
N VAL A 221 -13.17 -6.83 -5.29
CA VAL A 221 -12.37 -7.50 -4.25
C VAL A 221 -11.24 -8.33 -4.87
N PHE A 222 -11.51 -9.09 -5.92
CA PHE A 222 -10.51 -9.92 -6.57
C PHE A 222 -9.47 -9.11 -7.36
N SER A 223 -9.85 -7.94 -7.86
CA SER A 223 -8.92 -6.93 -8.34
C SER A 223 -7.89 -6.54 -7.26
N TYR A 224 -8.35 -6.28 -6.04
CA TYR A 224 -7.44 -6.00 -4.91
C TYR A 224 -6.59 -7.21 -4.52
N VAL A 225 -7.11 -8.45 -4.59
CA VAL A 225 -6.32 -9.67 -4.37
C VAL A 225 -5.14 -9.73 -5.36
N LYS A 226 -5.39 -9.40 -6.64
CA LYS A 226 -4.36 -9.36 -7.69
C LYS A 226 -3.37 -8.22 -7.48
N LEU A 227 -3.85 -7.01 -7.21
CA LEU A 227 -3.04 -5.82 -6.92
C LEU A 227 -2.00 -6.09 -5.83
N PHE A 228 -2.40 -6.74 -4.73
CA PHE A 228 -1.48 -7.06 -3.64
C PHE A 228 -0.63 -8.31 -3.88
N GLY A 229 -0.75 -8.94 -5.05
CA GLY A 229 0.01 -10.13 -5.44
C GLY A 229 -0.23 -11.30 -4.49
N LEU A 230 -1.48 -11.47 -4.04
CA LEU A 230 -1.87 -12.53 -3.12
C LEU A 230 -2.14 -13.82 -3.88
N MET A 231 -1.57 -14.91 -3.38
CA MET A 231 -1.89 -16.23 -3.90
C MET A 231 -3.28 -16.63 -3.44
N HIS A 232 -4.07 -17.19 -4.35
CA HIS A 232 -5.47 -17.43 -4.08
C HIS A 232 -6.02 -18.70 -4.75
N ARG A 233 -7.02 -19.28 -4.09
CA ARG A 233 -7.91 -20.29 -4.66
C ARG A 233 -9.34 -19.85 -4.42
N ILE A 234 -10.11 -19.76 -5.48
CA ILE A 234 -11.47 -19.21 -5.47
C ILE A 234 -12.45 -20.34 -5.75
N TYR A 235 -13.51 -20.41 -4.96
CA TYR A 235 -14.54 -21.44 -5.01
C TYR A 235 -15.92 -20.75 -5.09
N PRO A 236 -16.83 -21.14 -6.00
CA PRO A 236 -18.18 -20.59 -6.02
C PRO A 236 -18.95 -21.04 -4.78
N ILE A 237 -19.79 -20.16 -4.22
CA ILE A 237 -20.61 -20.45 -3.04
C ILE A 237 -22.08 -20.05 -3.26
N ASP A 238 -22.98 -20.70 -2.53
CA ASP A 238 -24.41 -20.36 -2.45
C ASP A 238 -24.67 -19.20 -1.46
N SER A 239 -25.94 -18.81 -1.34
CA SER A 239 -26.38 -17.75 -0.42
C SER A 239 -26.06 -18.01 1.05
N ASP A 240 -25.87 -19.27 1.44
CA ASP A 240 -25.50 -19.70 2.80
C ASP A 240 -23.97 -19.76 3.01
N GLY A 241 -23.18 -19.51 1.97
CA GLY A 241 -21.72 -19.60 1.99
C GLY A 241 -21.19 -21.03 1.88
N LYS A 242 -21.97 -21.97 1.36
CA LYS A 242 -21.52 -23.33 1.06
C LYS A 242 -21.00 -23.40 -0.36
N ARG A 243 -19.89 -24.10 -0.55
CA ARG A 243 -19.31 -24.33 -1.88
C ARG A 243 -20.28 -25.09 -2.78
N VAL A 244 -20.39 -24.64 -4.02
CA VAL A 244 -21.15 -25.29 -5.08
C VAL A 244 -20.19 -25.80 -6.16
N GLU A 245 -20.64 -26.75 -6.98
CA GLU A 245 -19.79 -27.35 -8.02
C GLU A 245 -19.69 -26.50 -9.29
N ARG A 246 -20.58 -25.52 -9.48
CA ARG A 246 -20.67 -24.75 -10.73
C ARG A 246 -21.01 -23.29 -10.47
N THR A 247 -20.47 -22.44 -11.31
CA THR A 247 -20.64 -20.99 -11.28
C THR A 247 -22.06 -20.50 -11.59
N ASP A 248 -22.85 -21.28 -12.35
CA ASP A 248 -24.26 -20.97 -12.67
C ASP A 248 -25.21 -21.04 -11.47
N HIS A 249 -24.76 -21.67 -10.38
CA HIS A 249 -25.46 -21.76 -9.09
C HIS A 249 -24.79 -20.93 -8.00
N ALA A 250 -23.82 -20.09 -8.35
CA ALA A 250 -23.10 -19.27 -7.39
C ALA A 250 -23.88 -17.99 -7.07
N ASP A 251 -24.07 -17.73 -5.78
CA ASP A 251 -24.53 -16.44 -5.25
C ASP A 251 -23.36 -15.58 -4.75
N GLY A 252 -22.13 -16.12 -4.77
CA GLY A 252 -20.92 -15.45 -4.31
C GLY A 252 -19.68 -16.33 -4.49
N TYR A 253 -18.57 -15.91 -3.89
CA TYR A 253 -17.30 -16.64 -3.95
C TYR A 253 -16.59 -16.69 -2.59
N GLU A 254 -15.98 -17.84 -2.30
CA GLU A 254 -15.00 -18.00 -1.24
C GLU A 254 -13.59 -17.98 -1.82
N ALA A 255 -12.70 -17.16 -1.27
CA ALA A 255 -11.28 -17.19 -1.61
C ALA A 255 -10.43 -17.57 -0.41
N ILE A 256 -9.51 -18.51 -0.61
CA ILE A 256 -8.43 -18.83 0.33
C ILE A 256 -7.18 -18.10 -0.14
N LEU A 257 -6.66 -17.23 0.69
CA LEU A 257 -5.47 -16.43 0.47
C LEU A 257 -4.34 -16.96 1.37
N ASP A 258 -3.47 -17.80 0.81
CA ASP A 258 -2.39 -18.43 1.56
C ASP A 258 -1.08 -18.53 0.76
N GLY A 259 0.04 -18.23 1.43
CA GLY A 259 1.42 -18.42 1.00
C GLY A 259 1.81 -19.91 0.80
N PRO A 260 2.92 -20.24 0.12
CA PRO A 260 3.55 -21.55 0.28
C PRO A 260 4.20 -21.63 1.67
N ALA A 261 4.32 -22.84 2.22
CA ALA A 261 5.00 -23.13 3.50
C ALA A 261 6.39 -22.47 3.65
N SER A 262 7.09 -22.22 2.55
CA SER A 262 8.39 -21.56 2.47
C SER A 262 8.34 -20.02 2.62
N LEU A 263 7.25 -19.34 2.24
CA LEU A 263 7.07 -17.90 2.57
C LEU A 263 6.66 -17.71 4.04
N PHE A 264 6.10 -18.76 4.66
CA PHE A 264 5.74 -18.79 6.07
C PHE A 264 6.92 -19.10 6.99
N SER A 265 8.08 -19.51 6.46
CA SER A 265 9.31 -19.39 7.22
C SER A 265 9.80 -17.93 7.14
N GLN A 266 9.42 -17.15 8.16
CA GLN A 266 10.13 -15.92 8.59
C GLN A 266 9.94 -14.62 7.79
N SER A 267 8.80 -14.36 7.13
CA SER A 267 8.56 -12.98 6.64
C SER A 267 7.17 -12.44 6.96
N GLN A 268 7.11 -11.48 7.89
CA GLN A 268 5.96 -10.57 8.13
C GLN A 268 5.46 -9.86 6.85
N LYS A 269 6.25 -9.92 5.76
CA LYS A 269 5.92 -9.33 4.46
C LYS A 269 4.61 -9.85 3.87
N TYR A 270 4.29 -11.14 4.03
CA TYR A 270 3.03 -11.68 3.49
C TYR A 270 1.83 -11.25 4.33
N GLY A 271 1.93 -11.28 5.66
CA GLY A 271 0.89 -10.77 6.55
C GLY A 271 0.61 -9.28 6.34
N ILE A 272 1.63 -8.47 6.04
CA ILE A 272 1.45 -7.07 5.63
C ILE A 272 0.64 -6.95 4.32
N ARG A 273 0.84 -7.84 3.34
CA ARG A 273 0.02 -7.86 2.11
C ARG A 273 -1.43 -8.22 2.41
N LEU A 274 -1.67 -9.20 3.28
CA LEU A 274 -3.01 -9.55 3.75
C LEU A 274 -3.68 -8.38 4.50
N ALA A 275 -2.92 -7.68 5.34
CA ALA A 275 -3.38 -6.48 6.03
C ALA A 275 -3.72 -5.33 5.06
N ASN A 276 -2.90 -5.11 4.02
CA ASN A 276 -3.19 -4.14 2.97
C ASN A 276 -4.40 -4.52 2.11
N PHE A 277 -4.72 -5.82 2.01
CA PHE A 277 -5.91 -6.28 1.29
C PHE A 277 -7.21 -6.07 2.07
N LEU A 278 -7.20 -6.15 3.41
CA LEU A 278 -8.41 -6.04 4.25
C LEU A 278 -9.38 -4.89 3.87
N PRO A 279 -8.92 -3.66 3.55
CA PRO A 279 -9.82 -2.54 3.19
C PRO A 279 -10.64 -2.81 1.92
N ALA A 280 -10.31 -3.80 1.10
CA ALA A 280 -11.14 -4.17 -0.04
C ALA A 280 -12.46 -4.85 0.37
N LEU A 281 -12.51 -5.53 1.53
CA LEU A 281 -13.71 -6.27 1.93
C LEU A 281 -14.90 -5.37 2.29
N PRO A 282 -14.73 -4.25 3.03
CA PRO A 282 -15.82 -3.32 3.29
C PRO A 282 -16.35 -2.56 2.06
N LEU A 283 -15.80 -2.81 0.86
CA LEU A 283 -16.41 -2.35 -0.40
C LEU A 283 -17.62 -3.21 -0.79
N CYS A 284 -17.76 -4.40 -0.19
CA CYS A 284 -18.93 -5.26 -0.33
C CYS A 284 -19.97 -4.93 0.74
N ASP A 285 -21.25 -5.03 0.37
CA ASP A 285 -22.38 -4.95 1.30
C ASP A 285 -22.42 -6.18 2.23
N ARG A 286 -21.99 -7.36 1.73
CA ARG A 286 -21.96 -8.61 2.51
C ARG A 286 -20.63 -9.33 2.32
N TRP A 287 -19.92 -9.54 3.44
CA TRP A 287 -18.64 -10.23 3.42
C TRP A 287 -18.32 -10.92 4.76
N GLU A 288 -17.53 -11.98 4.69
CA GLU A 288 -16.97 -12.66 5.86
C GLU A 288 -15.46 -12.84 5.66
N MET A 289 -14.69 -12.73 6.74
CA MET A 289 -13.26 -13.00 6.76
C MET A 289 -12.88 -13.83 7.98
N THR A 290 -12.02 -14.81 7.78
CA THR A 290 -11.37 -15.56 8.84
C THR A 290 -9.88 -15.67 8.55
N ALA A 291 -9.02 -15.19 9.45
CA ALA A 291 -7.57 -15.26 9.30
C ALA A 291 -6.92 -16.06 10.44
N THR A 292 -5.91 -16.85 10.07
CA THR A 292 -5.05 -17.56 11.02
C THR A 292 -3.84 -16.69 11.32
N VAL A 293 -3.71 -16.24 12.56
CA VAL A 293 -2.65 -15.35 13.05
C VAL A 293 -1.69 -16.13 13.93
N LEU A 294 -0.40 -16.04 13.64
CA LEU A 294 0.66 -16.64 14.46
C LEU A 294 0.92 -15.75 15.68
N VAL A 295 0.80 -16.30 16.89
CA VAL A 295 0.98 -15.56 18.15
C VAL A 295 2.29 -15.91 18.84
N ASP A 296 2.75 -17.14 18.68
CA ASP A 296 4.06 -17.58 19.14
C ASP A 296 4.74 -18.42 18.05
N GLU A 297 5.79 -17.86 17.45
CA GLU A 297 6.57 -18.54 16.40
C GLU A 297 7.30 -19.79 16.92
N THR A 298 7.73 -19.79 18.18
CA THR A 298 8.51 -20.88 18.77
C THR A 298 7.61 -22.07 19.10
N ALA A 299 6.41 -21.80 19.62
CA ALA A 299 5.41 -22.82 19.91
C ALA A 299 4.57 -23.21 18.68
N GLY A 300 4.63 -22.43 17.59
CA GLY A 300 3.74 -22.57 16.43
C GLY A 300 2.27 -22.30 16.79
N GLU A 301 2.04 -21.48 17.82
CA GLU A 301 0.71 -21.23 18.36
C GLU A 301 -0.03 -20.22 17.52
N THR A 302 -1.23 -20.58 17.05
CA THR A 302 -2.06 -19.74 16.20
C THR A 302 -3.38 -19.37 16.86
N ARG A 303 -3.99 -18.29 16.37
CA ARG A 303 -5.32 -17.80 16.75
C ARG A 303 -6.10 -17.42 15.52
N GLN A 304 -7.42 -17.40 15.65
CA GLN A 304 -8.37 -17.06 14.60
C GLN A 304 -8.88 -15.63 14.81
N LEU A 305 -8.64 -14.76 13.84
CA LEU A 305 -9.34 -13.49 13.69
C LEU A 305 -10.56 -13.73 12.80
N ARG A 306 -11.73 -13.25 13.21
CA ARG A 306 -12.93 -13.26 12.37
C ARG A 306 -13.49 -11.86 12.31
N LEU A 307 -13.80 -11.40 11.10
CA LEU A 307 -14.49 -10.14 10.86
C LEU A 307 -15.57 -10.37 9.80
N ASP A 308 -16.64 -9.58 9.85
CA ASP A 308 -17.73 -9.59 8.87
C ASP A 308 -18.31 -8.18 8.65
N ASP A 309 -19.30 -8.06 7.77
CA ASP A 309 -19.97 -6.80 7.43
C ASP A 309 -20.62 -6.08 8.63
N THR A 310 -20.80 -6.76 9.77
CA THR A 310 -21.38 -6.16 10.98
C THR A 310 -20.37 -5.49 11.91
N ASP A 311 -19.07 -5.63 11.65
CA ASP A 311 -18.01 -5.01 12.46
C ASP A 311 -17.88 -3.49 12.24
N GLY A 312 -18.62 -2.91 11.29
CA GLY A 312 -18.66 -1.45 11.06
C GLY A 312 -17.33 -0.87 10.56
N LEU A 313 -16.56 -1.66 9.81
CA LEU A 313 -15.33 -1.21 9.17
C LEU A 313 -15.67 -0.41 7.91
N ASP A 314 -14.94 0.68 7.68
CA ASP A 314 -15.09 1.50 6.48
C ASP A 314 -13.81 1.48 5.64
N SER A 315 -13.98 1.51 4.33
CA SER A 315 -12.87 1.45 3.39
C SER A 315 -12.41 2.86 2.99
N HIS A 316 -11.10 3.05 2.94
CA HIS A 316 -10.49 4.21 2.28
C HIS A 316 -10.18 3.92 0.79
N TYR A 317 -10.47 2.71 0.32
CA TYR A 317 -10.28 2.33 -1.07
C TYR A 317 -11.48 2.77 -1.92
N SER A 318 -11.25 2.98 -3.21
CA SER A 318 -12.29 3.34 -4.15
C SER A 318 -12.65 2.15 -5.04
N THR A 319 -13.93 2.03 -5.36
CA THR A 319 -14.44 1.03 -6.32
C THR A 319 -14.01 1.32 -7.77
N GLY A 320 -13.29 2.42 -8.01
CA GLY A 320 -13.00 2.99 -9.33
C GLY A 320 -11.62 2.69 -9.92
N ARG A 321 -10.76 1.90 -9.26
CA ARG A 321 -9.48 1.49 -9.86
C ARG A 321 -9.73 0.74 -11.16
N ARG A 322 -9.45 1.38 -12.30
CA ARG A 322 -9.60 0.78 -13.64
C ARG A 322 -8.48 -0.22 -13.97
N PHE A 323 -7.33 -0.13 -13.30
CA PHE A 323 -6.17 -0.99 -13.50
C PHE A 323 -5.51 -1.28 -12.15
N ASP A 324 -5.09 -2.54 -11.96
CA ASP A 324 -4.44 -3.02 -10.73
C ASP A 324 -2.91 -2.85 -10.82
N SER A 325 -2.36 -2.40 -11.95
CA SER A 325 -0.95 -2.04 -12.09
C SER A 325 -0.70 -0.93 -13.11
N ASP A 326 0.37 -0.15 -12.93
CA ASP A 326 0.86 0.82 -13.93
C ASP A 326 1.10 0.15 -15.30
N PHE A 327 1.42 -1.14 -15.27
CA PHE A 327 1.62 -1.95 -16.46
C PHE A 327 0.33 -2.20 -17.24
N GLU A 328 -0.73 -2.65 -16.56
CA GLU A 328 -2.07 -2.82 -17.13
C GLU A 328 -2.61 -1.51 -17.70
N GLN A 329 -2.45 -0.41 -16.95
CA GLN A 329 -2.85 0.92 -17.41
C GLN A 329 -2.07 1.31 -18.68
N THR A 330 -0.77 1.05 -18.70
CA THR A 330 0.08 1.30 -19.88
C THR A 330 -0.37 0.46 -21.08
N LEU A 331 -0.74 -0.80 -20.87
CA LEU A 331 -1.24 -1.68 -21.93
C LEU A 331 -2.56 -1.15 -22.50
N ALA A 332 -3.52 -0.80 -21.66
CA ALA A 332 -4.80 -0.25 -22.10
C ALA A 332 -4.63 1.09 -22.84
N GLN A 333 -3.80 2.01 -22.33
CA GLN A 333 -3.49 3.26 -23.02
C GLN A 333 -2.82 3.04 -24.38
N LYS A 334 -1.97 2.02 -24.51
CA LYS A 334 -1.40 1.62 -25.81
C LYS A 334 -2.47 1.06 -26.73
N TRP A 335 -3.42 0.30 -26.20
CA TRP A 335 -4.52 -0.29 -26.97
C TRP A 335 -5.45 0.77 -27.56
N GLU A 336 -5.84 1.78 -26.78
CA GLU A 336 -6.65 2.91 -27.25
C GLU A 336 -6.01 3.67 -28.43
N ARG A 337 -4.67 3.64 -28.51
CA ARG A 337 -3.89 4.30 -29.58
C ARG A 337 -3.56 3.38 -30.75
N ALA A 338 -3.81 2.07 -30.61
CA ALA A 338 -3.52 1.10 -31.64
C ALA A 338 -4.56 1.17 -32.76
N THR A 339 -4.15 0.85 -33.98
CA THR A 339 -5.08 0.74 -35.12
C THR A 339 -5.40 -0.73 -35.30
N THR A 340 -6.40 -1.20 -34.57
CA THR A 340 -6.89 -2.58 -34.58
C THR A 340 -8.40 -2.58 -34.40
N ASP A 341 -9.07 -3.57 -34.98
CA ASP A 341 -10.50 -3.80 -34.76
C ASP A 341 -10.75 -4.55 -33.45
N TRP A 342 -9.70 -5.09 -32.80
CA TRP A 342 -9.78 -5.81 -31.53
C TRP A 342 -9.86 -4.84 -30.35
N GLU A 343 -10.83 -5.04 -29.46
CA GLU A 343 -11.03 -4.28 -28.23
C GLU A 343 -10.46 -5.03 -27.03
N LEU A 344 -9.72 -4.33 -26.16
CA LEU A 344 -9.26 -4.86 -24.88
C LEU A 344 -10.27 -4.50 -23.80
N LEU A 345 -10.95 -5.51 -23.28
CA LEU A 345 -11.90 -5.40 -22.19
C LEU A 345 -11.26 -5.92 -20.91
N ARG A 346 -11.47 -5.22 -19.79
CA ARG A 346 -11.10 -5.78 -18.49
C ARG A 346 -12.11 -6.86 -18.15
N GLU A 347 -11.58 -8.03 -17.81
CA GLU A 347 -12.44 -9.17 -17.55
C GLU A 347 -12.80 -9.25 -16.06
N ASN A 348 -14.10 -9.13 -15.76
CA ASN A 348 -14.65 -9.47 -14.45
C ASN A 348 -15.37 -10.82 -14.48
N ASP A 349 -15.48 -11.46 -15.65
CA ASP A 349 -16.07 -12.79 -15.75
C ASP A 349 -15.18 -13.83 -15.04
N VAL A 350 -15.87 -14.65 -14.28
CA VAL A 350 -15.32 -15.78 -13.56
C VAL A 350 -15.34 -17.00 -14.48
N PHE A 351 -14.17 -17.58 -14.74
CA PHE A 351 -14.04 -18.81 -15.52
C PHE A 351 -14.15 -20.01 -14.59
N ASP A 352 -15.08 -20.88 -14.90
CA ASP A 352 -15.34 -22.13 -14.19
C ASP A 352 -14.30 -23.18 -14.59
N LEU A 353 -13.46 -23.60 -13.64
CA LEU A 353 -12.49 -24.69 -13.81
C LEU A 353 -13.00 -26.00 -13.17
N GLY A 354 -14.31 -26.12 -12.96
CA GLY A 354 -14.94 -27.18 -12.17
C GLY A 354 -14.97 -26.79 -10.70
N ASP A 355 -14.08 -27.38 -9.90
CA ASP A 355 -14.08 -27.15 -8.45
C ASP A 355 -13.52 -25.77 -8.04
N GLU A 356 -12.78 -25.10 -8.93
CA GLU A 356 -12.17 -23.79 -8.69
C GLU A 356 -12.53 -22.79 -9.79
N VAL A 357 -12.30 -21.51 -9.50
CA VAL A 357 -12.49 -20.40 -10.43
C VAL A 357 -11.16 -19.74 -10.76
N MET A 358 -11.01 -19.31 -12.01
CA MET A 358 -9.98 -18.39 -12.45
C MET A 358 -10.61 -17.07 -12.91
N ILE A 359 -9.96 -15.96 -12.57
CA ILE A 359 -10.35 -14.63 -13.02
C ILE A 359 -9.18 -14.12 -13.85
N PRO A 360 -9.32 -13.98 -15.17
CA PRO A 360 -8.27 -13.44 -16.02
C PRO A 360 -8.15 -11.92 -15.87
N ASP A 361 -7.07 -11.33 -16.38
CA ASP A 361 -6.84 -9.88 -16.30
C ASP A 361 -7.62 -9.12 -17.39
N PHE A 362 -7.65 -9.66 -18.61
CA PHE A 362 -8.33 -9.06 -19.74
C PHE A 362 -9.01 -10.09 -20.65
N ALA A 363 -9.95 -9.62 -21.45
CA ALA A 363 -10.39 -10.26 -22.68
C ALA A 363 -10.07 -9.36 -23.87
N ILE A 364 -9.73 -9.99 -24.98
CA ILE A 364 -9.52 -9.35 -26.26
C ILE A 364 -10.67 -9.80 -27.17
N GLU A 365 -11.56 -8.89 -27.52
CA GLU A 365 -12.76 -9.17 -28.30
C GLU A 365 -12.67 -8.55 -29.69
N HIS A 366 -13.12 -9.28 -30.70
CA HIS A 366 -13.26 -8.77 -32.05
C HIS A 366 -14.75 -8.53 -32.37
N PRO A 367 -15.10 -7.50 -33.17
CA PRO A 367 -16.49 -7.18 -33.53
C PRO A 367 -17.25 -8.31 -34.25
N ASP A 368 -16.56 -9.33 -34.76
CA ASP A 368 -17.18 -10.52 -35.37
C ASP A 368 -17.59 -11.60 -34.36
N GLY A 369 -17.33 -11.37 -33.07
CA GLY A 369 -17.69 -12.26 -31.95
C GLY A 369 -16.55 -13.15 -31.46
N ARG A 370 -15.37 -13.11 -32.09
CA ARG A 370 -14.20 -13.85 -31.61
C ARG A 370 -13.67 -13.27 -30.29
N ARG A 371 -13.31 -14.15 -29.35
CA ARG A 371 -12.78 -13.74 -28.04
C ARG A 371 -11.56 -14.54 -27.63
N ALA A 372 -10.53 -13.84 -27.16
CA ALA A 372 -9.36 -14.42 -26.50
C ALA A 372 -9.25 -13.89 -25.07
N ILE A 373 -8.80 -14.71 -24.14
CA ILE A 373 -8.63 -14.35 -22.73
C ILE A 373 -7.15 -14.13 -22.47
N LEU A 374 -6.79 -13.08 -21.73
CA LEU A 374 -5.40 -12.71 -21.44
C LEU A 374 -5.14 -12.70 -19.94
N GLU A 375 -4.13 -13.47 -19.54
CA GLU A 375 -3.58 -13.48 -18.18
C GLU A 375 -2.15 -12.94 -18.18
N ILE A 376 -1.84 -12.00 -17.28
CA ILE A 376 -0.52 -11.36 -17.17
C ILE A 376 0.20 -11.85 -15.91
N ILE A 377 1.40 -12.38 -16.10
CA ILE A 377 2.26 -12.87 -15.02
C ILE A 377 3.44 -11.90 -14.85
N GLY A 378 3.24 -10.90 -13.97
CA GLY A 378 4.23 -9.85 -13.68
C GLY A 378 5.03 -10.02 -12.38
N PHE A 379 4.50 -10.72 -11.38
CA PHE A 379 5.15 -10.96 -10.07
C PHE A 379 5.28 -12.46 -9.81
N TRP A 380 6.36 -12.90 -9.13
CA TRP A 380 6.63 -14.32 -8.97
C TRP A 380 7.26 -14.74 -7.65
N THR A 381 6.85 -15.93 -7.21
CA THR A 381 7.73 -16.95 -6.65
C THR A 381 7.58 -18.21 -7.53
N PRO A 382 8.55 -19.14 -7.56
CA PRO A 382 8.44 -20.38 -8.33
C PRO A 382 7.14 -21.14 -8.07
N GLU A 383 6.68 -21.18 -6.82
CA GLU A 383 5.49 -21.89 -6.39
C GLU A 383 4.19 -21.19 -6.82
N TYR A 384 4.19 -19.86 -6.85
CA TYR A 384 3.07 -19.08 -7.41
C TYR A 384 2.89 -19.41 -8.89
N LEU A 385 3.99 -19.41 -9.64
CA LEU A 385 3.98 -19.74 -11.05
C LEU A 385 3.51 -21.19 -11.25
N GLU A 386 4.05 -22.15 -10.50
CA GLU A 386 3.63 -23.56 -10.61
C GLU A 386 2.13 -23.76 -10.32
N SER A 387 1.59 -23.10 -9.29
CA SER A 387 0.17 -23.14 -8.95
C SER A 387 -0.70 -22.52 -10.04
N LYS A 388 -0.32 -21.34 -10.57
CA LYS A 388 -1.03 -20.71 -11.70
C LYS A 388 -0.95 -21.54 -12.98
N LEU A 389 0.23 -22.07 -13.32
CA LEU A 389 0.43 -22.95 -14.47
C LEU A 389 -0.45 -24.19 -14.39
N LYS A 390 -0.61 -24.78 -13.20
CA LYS A 390 -1.52 -25.91 -13.01
C LYS A 390 -2.97 -25.54 -13.36
N LYS A 391 -3.44 -24.36 -12.93
CA LYS A 391 -4.79 -23.88 -13.24
C LYS A 391 -4.96 -23.61 -14.73
N ILE A 392 -3.98 -22.95 -15.35
CA ILE A 392 -3.95 -22.66 -16.80
C ILE A 392 -4.04 -23.97 -17.61
N ARG A 393 -3.29 -25.01 -17.23
CA ARG A 393 -3.36 -26.33 -17.87
C ARG A 393 -4.70 -27.05 -17.64
N GLN A 394 -5.35 -26.82 -16.51
CA GLN A 394 -6.65 -27.41 -16.19
C GLN A 394 -7.82 -26.67 -16.86
N ALA A 395 -7.64 -25.39 -17.16
CA ALA A 395 -8.66 -24.57 -17.78
C ALA A 395 -9.02 -25.01 -19.19
N ASP A 396 -8.12 -25.69 -19.89
CA ASP A 396 -8.27 -26.14 -21.29
C ASP A 396 -9.00 -25.12 -22.18
N ALA A 397 -8.79 -23.84 -21.89
CA ALA A 397 -9.41 -22.75 -22.61
C ALA A 397 -8.57 -22.58 -23.86
N GLU A 398 -9.06 -23.12 -24.98
CA GLU A 398 -8.42 -23.03 -26.30
C GLU A 398 -8.06 -21.58 -26.67
N ASN A 399 -8.73 -20.60 -26.07
CA ASN A 399 -8.54 -19.16 -26.26
C ASN A 399 -7.80 -18.41 -25.14
N LEU A 400 -7.14 -19.09 -24.19
CA LEU A 400 -6.33 -18.45 -23.15
C LEU A 400 -4.91 -18.14 -23.64
N LEU A 401 -4.55 -16.86 -23.58
CA LEU A 401 -3.25 -16.27 -23.84
C LEU A 401 -2.58 -15.90 -22.52
N VAL A 402 -1.25 -16.09 -22.44
CA VAL A 402 -0.49 -15.80 -21.22
C VAL A 402 0.67 -14.87 -21.55
N ALA A 403 0.72 -13.71 -20.92
CA ALA A 403 1.86 -12.80 -21.03
C ALA A 403 2.79 -12.95 -19.83
N VAL A 404 4.07 -13.23 -20.06
CA VAL A 404 5.05 -13.60 -19.02
C VAL A 404 6.24 -12.67 -19.07
N SER A 405 6.64 -12.11 -17.93
CA SER A 405 7.83 -11.26 -17.86
C SER A 405 9.11 -12.08 -18.08
N GLU A 406 10.02 -11.61 -18.93
CA GLU A 406 11.36 -12.21 -19.14
C GLU A 406 12.27 -12.09 -17.91
N GLN A 407 11.88 -11.29 -16.92
CA GLN A 407 12.61 -11.17 -15.66
C GLN A 407 12.36 -12.37 -14.72
N LEU A 408 11.49 -13.30 -15.14
CA LEU A 408 11.13 -14.51 -14.42
C LEU A 408 12.07 -15.65 -14.79
N ASP A 409 12.50 -16.44 -13.79
CA ASP A 409 13.34 -17.63 -14.01
C ASP A 409 12.46 -18.83 -14.41
N CYS A 410 11.81 -18.73 -15.57
CA CYS A 410 11.00 -19.78 -16.16
C CYS A 410 11.25 -19.91 -17.67
N SER A 411 10.87 -21.05 -18.22
CA SER A 411 11.11 -21.43 -19.61
C SER A 411 9.82 -21.85 -20.30
N ASN A 412 9.80 -21.84 -21.63
CA ASN A 412 8.64 -22.29 -22.40
C ASN A 412 8.22 -23.74 -22.07
N ASP A 413 9.16 -24.59 -21.68
CA ASP A 413 8.88 -25.98 -21.32
C ASP A 413 7.97 -26.09 -20.08
N ASP A 414 7.95 -25.07 -19.22
CA ASP A 414 7.10 -25.00 -18.04
C ASP A 414 5.62 -24.77 -18.39
N PHE A 415 5.30 -24.36 -19.62
CA PHE A 415 3.94 -24.05 -20.06
C PHE A 415 3.26 -25.19 -20.85
N GLY A 416 3.99 -26.27 -21.17
CA GLY A 416 3.42 -27.45 -21.84
C GLY A 416 2.74 -27.10 -23.17
N GLU A 417 1.50 -27.56 -23.37
CA GLU A 417 0.72 -27.27 -24.59
C GLU A 417 0.32 -25.79 -24.73
N THR A 418 0.31 -25.03 -23.62
CA THR A 418 0.07 -23.58 -23.64
C THR A 418 1.31 -22.80 -24.11
N SER A 419 2.49 -23.43 -24.26
CA SER A 419 3.73 -22.74 -24.64
C SER A 419 3.64 -21.97 -25.96
N GLU A 420 2.82 -22.43 -26.91
CA GLU A 420 2.58 -21.74 -28.19
C GLU A 420 1.76 -20.44 -28.03
N ARG A 421 1.08 -20.27 -26.88
CA ARG A 421 0.21 -19.12 -26.54
C ARG A 421 0.84 -18.17 -25.52
N VAL A 422 2.14 -18.35 -25.23
CA VAL A 422 2.88 -17.52 -24.26
C VAL A 422 3.59 -16.37 -24.98
N LEU A 423 3.31 -15.15 -24.53
CA LEU A 423 4.01 -13.95 -24.97
C LEU A 423 5.01 -13.48 -23.90
N TRP A 424 6.29 -13.51 -24.23
CA TRP A 424 7.34 -13.03 -23.33
C TRP A 424 7.56 -11.52 -23.48
N PHE A 425 7.69 -10.79 -22.37
CA PHE A 425 7.91 -9.34 -22.39
C PHE A 425 8.95 -8.88 -21.36
N LYS A 426 9.72 -7.82 -21.67
CA LYS A 426 10.74 -7.27 -20.73
C LYS A 426 10.22 -6.21 -19.79
N THR A 427 9.67 -5.14 -20.37
CA THR A 427 9.20 -3.93 -19.66
C THR A 427 7.83 -3.47 -20.12
N GLY A 428 7.27 -4.09 -21.16
CA GLY A 428 6.00 -3.73 -21.75
C GLY A 428 5.62 -4.72 -22.85
N ILE A 429 4.32 -4.92 -23.04
CA ILE A 429 3.77 -5.71 -24.14
C ILE A 429 3.52 -4.81 -25.36
N HIS A 430 3.75 -5.35 -26.56
CA HIS A 430 3.33 -4.75 -27.82
C HIS A 430 1.93 -5.24 -28.18
N VAL A 431 1.01 -4.31 -28.45
CA VAL A 431 -0.40 -4.61 -28.75
C VAL A 431 -0.54 -5.54 -29.94
N TYR A 432 0.24 -5.33 -31.00
CA TYR A 432 0.15 -6.13 -32.22
C TYR A 432 0.57 -7.60 -32.01
N ASP A 433 1.50 -7.87 -31.11
CA ASP A 433 1.90 -9.25 -30.77
C ASP A 433 0.73 -10.01 -30.09
N LEU A 434 -0.04 -9.31 -29.25
CA LEU A 434 -1.25 -9.87 -28.64
C LEU A 434 -2.39 -10.02 -29.65
N VAL A 435 -2.53 -9.09 -30.59
CA VAL A 435 -3.53 -9.19 -31.67
C VAL A 435 -3.22 -10.38 -32.58
N GLU A 436 -1.95 -10.62 -32.93
CA GLU A 436 -1.54 -11.78 -33.74
C GLU A 436 -1.89 -13.10 -33.02
N LEU A 437 -1.61 -13.19 -31.72
CA LEU A 437 -2.02 -14.34 -30.90
C LEU A 437 -3.55 -14.48 -30.80
N ALA A 438 -4.27 -13.37 -30.62
CA ALA A 438 -5.73 -13.39 -30.57
C ALA A 438 -6.34 -13.82 -31.93
N GLU A 439 -5.74 -13.43 -33.06
CA GLU A 439 -6.18 -13.89 -34.38
C GLU A 439 -6.03 -15.40 -34.57
N GLU A 440 -4.97 -16.00 -34.01
CA GLU A 440 -4.68 -17.42 -34.13
C GLU A 440 -5.49 -18.30 -33.15
N TYR A 441 -5.72 -17.82 -31.93
CA TYR A 441 -6.24 -18.66 -30.84
C TYR A 441 -7.63 -18.26 -30.31
N SER A 442 -8.25 -17.20 -30.82
CA SER A 442 -9.64 -16.86 -30.43
C SER A 442 -10.67 -17.88 -30.91
N ILE A 443 -11.79 -17.96 -30.17
CA ILE A 443 -12.95 -18.83 -30.47
C ILE A 443 -14.15 -17.96 -30.88
#